data_AF-A0A7V1QS70-F1
#
_entry.id   AF-A0A7V1QS70-F1
#
_cell.length_a   1.000
_cell.length_b   1.000
_cell.length_c   1.000
_cell.angle_alpha   90.00
_cell.angle_beta   90.00
_cell.angle_gamma   90.00
#
_symmetry.space_group_name_H-M   'P 1'
#
loop_
_entity.id
_entity.type
_entity.pdbx_description
1 polymer ?
#
loop_
_entity_poly.entity_id
_entity_poly.type
_entity_poly.pdbx_seq_one_letter_code
_entity_poly.pdbx_strand_id
1 'polypeptide(L)'
;MHEAARDKARAIIADQVQKIQRLRATGPNPFDYWLWADETVQALETIYGRGAPEPAGFATIVYERGRTPDQRGAFDNMTLGIHGEWGIRARLSRAEPYLSRLLEQLAAQTVG
;
A
#
# COMPACT_ATOMS: atom_id res chain seq x y z
N MET A 1 19.58 6.41 -9.68
CA MET A 1 18.73 5.57 -10.54
C MET A 1 18.70 6.17 -11.95
N HIS A 2 18.97 5.36 -12.99
CA HIS A 2 18.89 5.80 -14.39
C HIS A 2 17.45 6.15 -14.80
N GLU A 3 17.28 7.04 -15.78
CA GLU A 3 15.98 7.52 -16.26
C GLU A 3 15.02 6.36 -16.62
N ALA A 4 15.47 5.40 -17.42
CA ALA A 4 14.66 4.23 -17.77
C ALA A 4 14.23 3.38 -16.55
N ALA A 5 15.09 3.25 -15.54
CA ALA A 5 14.75 2.55 -14.30
C ALA A 5 13.72 3.34 -13.47
N ARG A 6 13.78 4.67 -13.53
CA ARG A 6 12.84 5.57 -12.87
C ARG A 6 11.46 5.55 -13.53
N ASP A 7 11.40 5.56 -14.86
CA ASP A 7 10.13 5.45 -15.57
C ASP A 7 9.47 4.10 -15.32
N LYS A 8 10.26 3.03 -15.28
CA LYS A 8 9.78 1.72 -14.85
C LYS A 8 9.24 1.76 -13.41
N ALA A 9 9.96 2.37 -12.47
CA ALA A 9 9.49 2.52 -11.09
C ALA A 9 8.17 3.30 -11.00
N ARG A 10 8.06 4.41 -11.75
CA ARG A 10 6.82 5.21 -11.83
C ARG A 10 5.66 4.39 -12.38
N ALA A 11 5.88 3.65 -13.46
CA ALA A 11 4.85 2.80 -14.05
C ALA A 11 4.36 1.72 -13.06
N ILE A 12 5.27 1.10 -12.31
CA ILE A 12 4.94 0.10 -11.28
C ILE A 12 4.07 0.72 -10.18
N ILE A 13 4.48 1.87 -9.63
CA ILE A 13 3.72 2.50 -8.54
C ILE A 13 2.34 3.00 -9.05
N ALA A 14 2.29 3.53 -10.27
CA ALA A 14 1.03 3.94 -10.90
C ALA A 14 0.05 2.77 -11.07
N ASP A 15 0.54 1.58 -11.44
CA ASP A 15 -0.29 0.37 -11.50
C ASP A 15 -0.86 0.00 -10.12
N GLN A 16 -0.06 0.10 -9.05
CA GLN A 16 -0.54 -0.17 -7.70
C GLN A 16 -1.62 0.82 -7.24
N VAL A 17 -1.52 2.10 -7.63
CA VAL A 17 -2.59 3.09 -7.40
C VAL A 17 -3.86 2.72 -8.16
N GLN A 18 -3.76 2.27 -9.41
CA GLN A 18 -4.93 1.81 -10.18
C GLN A 18 -5.58 0.57 -9.56
N LYS A 19 -4.79 -0.36 -9.00
CA LYS A 19 -5.32 -1.52 -8.26
C LYS A 19 -6.14 -1.12 -7.02
N ILE A 20 -5.78 -0.05 -6.32
CA ILE A 20 -6.60 0.48 -5.20
C ILE A 20 -8.01 0.82 -5.68
N GLN A 21 -8.16 1.46 -6.84
CA GLN A 21 -9.47 1.82 -7.37
C GLN A 21 -10.31 0.59 -7.70
N ARG A 22 -9.69 -0.46 -8.25
CA ARG A 22 -10.35 -1.75 -8.51
C ARG A 22 -10.81 -2.44 -7.22
N LEU A 23 -9.97 -2.45 -6.18
CA LEU A 23 -10.30 -3.02 -4.87
C LEU A 23 -11.47 -2.30 -4.20
N ARG A 24 -11.58 -0.97 -4.38
CA ARG A 24 -12.72 -0.20 -3.87
C ARG A 24 -14.01 -0.51 -4.63
N ALA A 25 -13.94 -0.60 -5.95
CA ALA A 25 -15.10 -0.78 -6.83
C ALA A 25 -15.75 -2.17 -6.71
N THR A 26 -14.94 -3.21 -6.54
CA THR A 26 -15.40 -4.62 -6.50
C THR A 26 -15.91 -5.06 -5.13
N GLY A 27 -15.71 -4.24 -4.09
CA GLY A 27 -15.89 -4.63 -2.70
C GLY A 27 -14.65 -5.41 -2.24
N PRO A 28 -13.79 -4.82 -1.38
CA PRO A 28 -12.50 -5.42 -1.14
C PRO A 28 -12.67 -6.72 -0.33
N ASN A 29 -12.37 -7.85 -0.97
CA ASN A 29 -12.19 -9.12 -0.30
C ASN A 29 -10.85 -9.07 0.48
N PRO A 30 -10.81 -9.50 1.76
CA PRO A 30 -9.57 -9.62 2.51
C PRO A 30 -8.42 -10.31 1.75
N PHE A 31 -8.72 -11.35 0.97
CA PHE A 31 -7.69 -12.06 0.19
C PHE A 31 -7.04 -11.15 -0.85
N ASP A 32 -7.84 -10.51 -1.71
CA ASP A 32 -7.34 -9.62 -2.77
C ASP A 32 -6.59 -8.42 -2.19
N TYR A 33 -7.08 -7.90 -1.06
CA TYR A 33 -6.41 -6.84 -0.32
C TYR A 33 -5.02 -7.27 0.15
N TRP A 34 -4.90 -8.44 0.79
CA TRP A 34 -3.62 -8.94 1.30
C TRP A 34 -2.62 -9.21 0.19
N LEU A 35 -3.09 -9.82 -0.92
CA LEU A 35 -2.26 -10.05 -2.09
C LEU A 35 -1.72 -8.73 -2.65
N TRP A 36 -2.60 -7.75 -2.86
CA TRP A 36 -2.19 -6.43 -3.34
C TRP A 36 -1.20 -5.73 -2.38
N ALA A 37 -1.45 -5.80 -1.07
CA ALA A 37 -0.60 -5.17 -0.07
C ALA A 37 0.82 -5.77 -0.09
N ASP A 38 0.95 -7.10 -0.15
CA ASP A 38 2.24 -7.79 -0.21
C ASP A 38 2.98 -7.53 -1.52
N GLU A 39 2.29 -7.65 -2.66
CA GLU A 39 2.85 -7.30 -3.97
C GLU A 39 3.37 -5.85 -4.00
N THR A 40 2.64 -4.92 -3.39
CA THR A 40 3.04 -3.51 -3.36
C THR A 40 4.27 -3.30 -2.49
N VAL A 41 4.35 -3.93 -1.30
CA VAL A 41 5.56 -3.87 -0.45
C VAL A 41 6.77 -4.41 -1.21
N GLN A 42 6.66 -5.58 -1.84
CA GLN A 42 7.75 -6.19 -2.60
C GLN A 42 8.19 -5.32 -3.79
N ALA A 43 7.24 -4.70 -4.49
CA ALA A 43 7.54 -3.76 -5.56
C ALA A 43 8.32 -2.55 -5.04
N LEU A 44 7.91 -1.98 -3.90
CA LEU A 44 8.61 -0.86 -3.26
C LEU A 44 10.01 -1.26 -2.76
N GLU A 45 10.17 -2.45 -2.18
CA GLU A 45 11.49 -2.98 -1.81
C GLU A 45 12.41 -3.15 -3.03
N THR A 46 11.85 -3.54 -4.17
CA THR A 46 12.62 -3.68 -5.42
C THR A 46 13.06 -2.32 -5.97
N ILE A 47 12.23 -1.27 -5.81
CA ILE A 47 12.51 0.07 -6.32
C ILE A 47 13.48 0.83 -5.41
N TYR A 48 13.23 0.84 -4.10
CA TYR A 48 13.95 1.66 -3.12
C TYR A 48 15.03 0.89 -2.35
N GLY A 49 15.00 -0.44 -2.42
CA GLY A 49 15.82 -1.33 -1.60
C GLY A 49 15.09 -1.80 -0.34
N ARG A 50 15.42 -3.00 0.10
CA ARG A 50 14.91 -3.54 1.37
C ARG A 50 15.43 -2.71 2.54
N GLY A 51 14.54 -2.32 3.45
CA GLY A 51 14.86 -1.48 4.62
C GLY A 51 14.82 0.02 4.35
N ALA A 52 14.49 0.44 3.12
CA ALA A 52 14.26 1.84 2.81
C ALA A 52 12.99 2.37 3.53
N PRO A 53 12.91 3.68 3.82
CA PRO A 53 11.77 4.26 4.52
C PRO A 53 10.46 4.18 3.73
N GLU A 54 10.51 4.12 2.40
CA GLU A 54 9.35 4.05 1.51
C GLU A 54 8.56 2.72 1.66
N PRO A 55 9.16 1.53 1.47
CA PRO A 55 8.46 0.27 1.72
C PRO A 55 8.04 0.11 3.19
N ALA A 56 8.84 0.58 4.16
CA ALA A 56 8.51 0.48 5.58
C ALA A 56 7.31 1.37 5.98
N GLY A 57 7.26 2.59 5.45
CA GLY A 57 6.15 3.51 5.67
C GLY A 57 4.85 2.99 5.04
N PHE A 58 4.93 2.43 3.83
CA PHE A 58 3.79 1.76 3.20
C PHE A 58 3.32 0.54 4.01
N ALA A 59 4.24 -0.34 4.41
CA ALA A 59 3.94 -1.53 5.21
C ALA A 59 3.22 -1.18 6.52
N THR A 60 3.63 -0.09 7.18
CA THR A 60 2.95 0.41 8.38
C THR A 60 1.48 0.70 8.12
N ILE A 61 1.14 1.33 6.99
CA ILE A 61 -0.24 1.66 6.62
C ILE A 61 -1.06 0.41 6.36
N VAL A 62 -0.54 -0.51 5.55
CA VAL A 62 -1.32 -1.66 5.07
C VAL A 62 -1.40 -2.79 6.10
N TYR A 63 -0.42 -2.91 6.99
CA TYR A 63 -0.32 -3.97 8.01
C TYR A 63 -0.64 -3.50 9.43
N GLU A 64 -0.99 -2.21 9.61
CA GLU A 64 -1.36 -1.63 10.91
C GLU A 64 -2.32 -2.55 11.67
N ARG A 65 -1.99 -2.98 12.88
CA ARG A 65 -2.93 -3.80 13.65
C ARG A 65 -3.96 -2.89 14.29
N GLY A 66 -5.22 -3.19 14.03
CA GLY A 66 -6.31 -2.31 14.41
C GLY A 66 -7.18 -2.84 15.52
N ARG A 67 -6.70 -2.81 16.77
CA ARG A 67 -7.55 -3.01 17.96
C ARG A 67 -6.98 -2.31 19.19
N THR A 68 -7.86 -1.72 19.98
CA THR A 68 -7.66 -1.49 21.42
C THR A 68 -7.86 -2.81 22.20
N PRO A 69 -7.26 -2.98 23.41
CA PRO A 69 -7.24 -4.24 24.16
C PRO A 69 -8.62 -4.89 24.44
N ASP A 70 -9.69 -4.12 24.38
CA ASP A 70 -11.09 -4.49 24.64
C ASP A 70 -11.78 -5.20 23.46
N GLN A 71 -11.24 -5.09 22.24
CA GLN A 71 -11.85 -5.66 21.03
C GLN A 71 -11.36 -7.08 20.69
N ARG A 72 -10.95 -7.87 21.69
CA ARG A 72 -10.47 -9.25 21.51
C ARG A 72 -11.58 -10.19 21.02
N GLY A 73 -11.74 -10.29 19.70
CA GLY A 73 -12.39 -11.45 19.08
C GLY A 73 -11.60 -12.74 19.34
N ALA A 74 -12.29 -13.86 19.45
CA ALA A 74 -11.87 -15.07 20.15
C ALA A 74 -10.61 -15.81 19.65
N PHE A 75 -9.96 -15.43 18.54
CA PHE A 75 -8.95 -16.31 17.93
C PHE A 75 -7.81 -15.65 17.15
N ASP A 76 -7.47 -14.36 17.36
CA ASP A 76 -6.43 -13.66 16.57
C ASP A 76 -6.61 -13.69 15.03
N ASN A 77 -7.66 -14.35 14.54
CA ASN A 77 -7.99 -14.56 13.15
C ASN A 77 -8.86 -13.39 12.72
N MET A 78 -8.16 -12.32 12.34
CA MET A 78 -8.72 -11.09 11.84
C MET A 78 -9.41 -11.35 10.49
N THR A 79 -10.73 -11.54 10.47
CA THR A 79 -11.46 -11.09 9.29
C THR A 79 -11.21 -9.59 9.19
N LEU A 80 -10.39 -9.17 8.22
CA LEU A 80 -10.17 -7.75 7.98
C LEU A 80 -11.55 -7.15 7.67
N GLY A 81 -12.07 -6.37 8.61
CA GLY A 81 -13.34 -5.69 8.40
C GLY A 81 -13.22 -4.84 7.14
N ILE A 82 -14.25 -4.85 6.30
CA ILE A 82 -14.29 -3.96 5.13
C ILE A 82 -14.35 -2.49 5.60
N HIS A 83 -15.05 -2.26 6.71
CA HIS A 83 -15.33 -0.95 7.31
C HIS A 83 -14.58 -0.73 8.63
N GLY A 84 -14.67 0.49 9.16
CA GLY A 84 -13.98 0.91 10.38
C GLY A 84 -12.61 1.54 10.10
N GLU A 85 -12.06 2.23 11.10
CA GLU A 85 -10.80 2.98 11.00
C GLU A 85 -9.59 2.11 10.61
N TRP A 86 -9.65 0.83 10.96
CA TRP A 86 -8.64 -0.18 10.62
C TRP A 86 -9.10 -1.19 9.58
N GLY A 87 -10.27 -0.97 9.00
CA GLY A 87 -10.80 -1.81 7.93
C GLY A 87 -10.10 -1.57 6.59
N ILE A 88 -10.35 -2.46 5.62
CA ILE A 88 -9.70 -2.40 4.30
C ILE A 88 -9.89 -1.04 3.65
N ARG A 89 -11.12 -0.49 3.67
CA ARG A 89 -11.40 0.81 3.05
C ARG A 89 -10.54 1.94 3.62
N ALA A 90 -10.41 1.99 4.94
CA ALA A 90 -9.61 3.04 5.59
C ALA A 90 -8.12 2.90 5.27
N ARG A 91 -7.60 1.68 5.21
CA ARG A 91 -6.21 1.42 4.78
C ARG A 91 -5.98 1.82 3.34
N LEU A 92 -6.88 1.45 2.43
CA LEU A 92 -6.82 1.88 1.03
C LEU A 92 -6.88 3.41 0.90
N SER A 93 -7.66 4.10 1.73
CA SER A 93 -7.70 5.57 1.77
C SER A 93 -6.40 6.20 2.29
N ARG A 94 -5.67 5.53 3.19
CA ARG A 94 -4.35 5.98 3.67
C ARG A 94 -3.23 5.63 2.68
N ALA A 95 -3.32 4.49 2.01
CA ALA A 95 -2.30 3.97 1.11
C ALA A 95 -2.22 4.73 -0.21
N GLU A 96 -3.37 5.12 -0.79
CA GLU A 96 -3.41 5.87 -2.05
C GLU A 96 -2.59 7.17 -2.02
N PRO A 97 -2.81 8.12 -1.07
CA PRO A 97 -2.03 9.35 -1.04
C PRO A 97 -0.54 9.09 -0.76
N TYR A 98 -0.20 8.01 -0.06
CA TYR A 98 1.19 7.62 0.14
C TYR A 98 1.87 7.24 -1.18
N LEU A 99 1.24 6.36 -1.97
CA LEU A 99 1.78 5.96 -3.28
C LEU A 99 1.78 7.12 -4.28
N SER A 100 0.76 7.98 -4.27
CA SER A 100 0.72 9.19 -5.11
C SER A 100 1.88 10.14 -4.78
N ARG A 101 2.22 10.32 -3.51
CA ARG A 101 3.40 11.10 -3.11
C ARG A 101 4.71 10.50 -3.63
N LEU A 102 4.86 9.17 -3.59
CA LEU A 102 6.05 8.51 -4.15
C LEU A 102 6.17 8.73 -5.66
N LEU A 103 5.04 8.72 -6.40
CA LEU A 103 5.01 9.06 -7.82
C LEU A 103 5.47 10.49 -8.10
N GLU A 104 4.97 11.45 -7.33
CA GLU A 104 5.36 12.86 -7.43
C GLU A 104 6.86 13.05 -7.15
N GLN A 105 7.40 12.37 -6.13
CA GLN A 105 8.82 12.42 -5.80
C GLN A 105 9.70 11.86 -6.92
N LEU A 106 9.27 10.76 -7.56
CA LEU A 106 9.98 10.19 -8.70
C LEU A 106 9.90 11.10 -9.93
N ALA A 107 8.78 11.80 -10.14
CA ALA A 107 8.65 12.75 -11.24
C ALA A 107 9.54 14.00 -11.03
N ALA A 108 9.56 14.55 -9.82
CA ALA A 108 10.31 15.77 -9.48
C ALA A 108 11.84 15.62 -9.62
N GLN A 109 12.37 14.40 -9.44
CA GLN A 109 13.80 14.13 -9.60
C GLN A 109 14.30 14.23 -11.06
N THR A 110 13.41 14.47 -12.03
CA THR A 110 13.71 14.56 -13.48
C THR A 110 14.24 15.95 -13.88
N VAL A 111 14.13 16.96 -13.00
CA VAL A 111 14.50 18.36 -13.29
C VAL A 111 15.86 18.76 -12.67
N GLY A 112 16.73 17.78 -12.40
CA GLY A 112 18.05 18.00 -11.78
C GLY A 112 19.19 17.51 -12.64
#